data_AF-A0A7S2NGU3-F1
#
_entry.id   AF-A0A7S2NGU3-F1
#
_cell.length_a   1.000
_cell.length_b   1.000
_cell.length_c   1.000
_cell.angle_alpha   90.00
_cell.angle_beta   90.00
_cell.angle_gamma   90.00
#
_symmetry.space_group_name_H-M   'P 1'
#
loop_
_entity.id
_entity.type
_entity.pdbx_description
1 polymer ?
#
loop_
_entity_poly.entity_id
_entity_poly.type
_entity_poly.pdbx_seq_one_letter_code
_entity_poly.pdbx_strand_id
1 'polypeptide(L)'
;GALLIHAQTKAEEIHGGEYDEERTFMLQDWFADNEVTEMYMALGGLNPPLSNTREFMVASSVPYDGMLINGLGWNGPPGHTVPYGKFDNPPPPLRFRDVIDVTPGTRYRLRLINAGSSFSVHFCIDDHRLSVIASDGADTEPFEVDCVNIAPAERY
;
A
#
# COMPACT_ATOMS: atom_id res chain seq x y z
N GLY A 1 -6.61 -1.28 11.87
CA GLY A 1 -5.78 -2.45 12.27
C GLY A 1 -6.29 -3.69 11.59
N ALA A 2 -5.47 -4.75 11.48
CA ALA A 2 -5.84 -5.97 10.76
C ALA A 2 -6.68 -6.92 11.63
N LEU A 3 -7.69 -7.56 11.01
CA LEU A 3 -8.38 -8.73 11.55
C LEU A 3 -7.96 -9.94 10.74
N LEU A 4 -7.31 -10.91 11.40
CA LEU A 4 -6.88 -12.15 10.78
C LEU A 4 -7.73 -13.30 11.32
N ILE A 5 -8.31 -14.08 10.41
CA ILE A 5 -9.07 -15.29 10.75
C ILE A 5 -8.24 -16.47 10.28
N HIS A 6 -7.69 -17.22 11.22
CA HIS A 6 -6.98 -18.46 10.92
C HIS A 6 -7.97 -19.64 10.86
N ALA A 7 -7.66 -20.63 10.03
CA ALA A 7 -8.32 -21.93 10.10
C ALA A 7 -8.15 -22.55 11.50
N GLN A 8 -9.03 -23.47 11.92
CA GLN A 8 -8.94 -24.03 13.27
C GLN A 8 -7.62 -24.77 13.49
N THR A 9 -7.05 -25.33 12.43
CA THR A 9 -5.68 -25.85 12.42
C THR A 9 -4.92 -25.45 11.16
N LYS A 10 -3.58 -25.43 11.24
CA LYS A 10 -2.72 -25.18 10.06
C LYS A 10 -2.91 -26.25 8.97
N ALA A 11 -3.26 -27.49 9.33
CA ALA A 11 -3.53 -28.54 8.35
C ALA A 11 -4.85 -28.33 7.57
N GLU A 12 -5.79 -27.58 8.14
CA GLU A 12 -7.07 -27.23 7.49
C GLU A 12 -6.97 -25.99 6.61
N GLU A 13 -5.89 -25.21 6.76
CA GLU A 13 -5.62 -24.10 5.87
C GLU A 13 -5.22 -24.65 4.50
N ILE A 14 -5.91 -24.21 3.45
CA ILE A 14 -5.69 -24.66 2.07
C ILE A 14 -4.20 -24.52 1.67
N HIS A 15 -3.50 -23.52 2.25
CA HIS A 15 -2.09 -23.25 2.04
C HIS A 15 -1.18 -23.55 3.25
N GLY A 16 -1.67 -24.22 4.29
CA GLY A 16 -0.97 -24.32 5.58
C GLY A 16 0.32 -25.16 5.60
N GLY A 17 0.68 -25.80 4.48
CA GLY A 17 1.99 -26.44 4.27
C GLY A 17 2.92 -25.70 3.29
N GLU A 18 2.45 -24.59 2.71
CA GLU A 18 3.16 -23.87 1.65
C GLU A 18 4.09 -22.78 2.17
N TYR A 19 3.97 -22.42 3.45
CA TYR A 19 4.82 -21.43 4.11
C TYR A 19 5.09 -21.78 5.57
N ASP A 20 6.20 -21.26 6.05
CA ASP A 20 6.71 -21.51 7.39
C ASP A 20 6.22 -20.44 8.37
N GLU A 21 6.21 -19.19 7.93
CA GLU A 21 5.87 -18.02 8.73
C GLU A 21 4.95 -17.04 7.99
N GLU A 22 4.25 -16.19 8.74
CA GLU A 22 3.35 -15.17 8.20
C GLU A 22 3.78 -13.77 8.63
N ARG A 23 3.50 -12.78 7.78
CA ARG A 23 3.68 -11.35 8.06
C ARG A 23 2.51 -10.56 7.49
N THR A 24 2.09 -9.51 8.18
CA THR A 24 1.01 -8.63 7.73
C THR A 24 1.57 -7.27 7.35
N PHE A 25 1.14 -6.76 6.22
CA PHE A 25 1.52 -5.45 5.70
C PHE A 25 0.28 -4.61 5.52
N MET A 26 0.16 -3.58 6.34
CA MET A 26 -0.82 -2.52 6.18
C MET A 26 -0.20 -1.43 5.31
N LEU A 27 -0.71 -1.29 4.10
CA LEU A 27 -0.35 -0.25 3.14
C LEU A 27 -1.36 0.88 3.28
N GLN A 28 -0.90 2.12 3.39
CA GLN A 28 -1.81 3.25 3.61
C GLN A 28 -1.27 4.54 3.01
N ASP A 29 -2.10 5.26 2.26
CA ASP A 29 -1.84 6.67 2.01
C ASP A 29 -1.98 7.48 3.32
N TRP A 30 -1.19 8.54 3.42
CA TRP A 30 -1.19 9.43 4.56
C TRP A 30 -1.13 10.88 4.12
N PHE A 31 -1.92 11.67 4.83
CA PHE A 31 -2.14 13.10 4.64
C PHE A 31 -1.88 13.77 5.98
N ALA A 32 -1.07 14.83 5.98
CA ALA A 32 -0.73 15.59 7.17
C ALA A 32 -1.88 16.52 7.60
N ASP A 33 -2.68 16.95 6.63
CA ASP A 33 -3.90 17.72 6.87
C ASP A 33 -5.04 16.81 7.33
N ASN A 34 -6.04 17.41 7.99
CA ASN A 34 -7.15 16.65 8.53
C ASN A 34 -8.03 16.02 7.42
N GLU A 35 -8.63 14.87 7.73
CA GLU A 35 -9.47 14.10 6.80
C GLU A 35 -10.66 14.91 6.23
N VAL A 36 -11.13 15.93 6.96
CA VAL A 36 -12.21 16.81 6.53
C VAL A 36 -11.72 17.74 5.41
N THR A 37 -10.50 18.26 5.50
CA THR A 37 -9.85 19.02 4.43
C THR A 37 -9.65 18.13 3.20
N GLU A 38 -9.15 16.90 3.38
CA GLU A 38 -9.01 15.93 2.28
C GLU A 38 -10.36 15.63 1.61
N MET A 39 -11.40 15.35 2.40
CA MET A 39 -12.76 15.15 1.90
C MET A 39 -13.29 16.39 1.19
N TYR A 40 -13.05 17.61 1.72
CA TYR A 40 -13.42 18.85 1.06
C TYR A 40 -12.61 19.10 -0.22
N MET A 41 -11.38 18.61 -0.34
CA MET A 41 -10.57 18.72 -1.56
C MET A 41 -10.97 17.67 -2.60
N ALA A 42 -11.29 16.45 -2.17
CA ALA A 42 -11.82 15.38 -3.02
C ALA A 42 -13.25 15.70 -3.53
N LEU A 43 -14.12 16.26 -2.68
CA LEU A 43 -15.48 16.70 -3.04
C LEU A 43 -15.47 18.08 -3.73
N GLY A 44 -14.61 19.00 -3.28
CA GLY A 44 -14.47 20.37 -3.77
C GLY A 44 -13.60 20.50 -5.02
N GLY A 45 -12.89 19.44 -5.43
CA GLY A 45 -12.32 19.31 -6.77
C GLY A 45 -13.38 19.34 -7.88
N LEU A 46 -14.67 19.23 -7.53
CA LEU A 46 -15.80 19.48 -8.43
C LEU A 46 -16.26 20.95 -8.42
N ASN A 47 -15.82 21.80 -7.49
CA ASN A 47 -16.33 23.17 -7.37
C ASN A 47 -15.50 24.14 -6.46
N PRO A 48 -14.90 25.24 -6.98
CA PRO A 48 -14.73 25.60 -8.38
C PRO A 48 -13.47 24.95 -8.99
N PRO A 49 -13.45 24.69 -10.30
CA PRO A 49 -12.28 24.13 -10.98
C PRO A 49 -11.08 25.09 -10.89
N LEU A 50 -9.87 24.54 -10.74
CA LEU A 50 -8.60 25.31 -10.77
C LEU A 50 -8.40 26.06 -12.10
N SER A 51 -9.11 25.67 -13.17
CA SER A 51 -9.20 26.39 -14.44
C SER A 51 -10.49 26.03 -15.21
N ASN A 52 -11.15 27.01 -15.84
CA ASN A 52 -12.33 26.82 -16.69
C ASN A 52 -12.01 27.07 -18.18
N THR A 53 -11.05 26.34 -18.75
CA THR A 53 -10.92 26.30 -20.21
C THR A 53 -11.95 25.32 -20.79
N ARG A 54 -12.59 25.67 -21.91
CA ARG A 54 -13.63 24.86 -22.60
C ARG A 54 -13.23 23.43 -22.97
N GLU A 55 -11.98 23.03 -22.74
CA GLU A 55 -11.37 21.82 -23.29
C GLU A 55 -10.89 20.80 -22.23
N PHE A 56 -10.77 21.16 -20.94
CA PHE A 56 -10.32 20.21 -19.91
C PHE A 56 -10.76 20.61 -18.49
N MET A 57 -11.17 19.62 -17.68
CA MET A 57 -11.38 19.78 -16.23
C MET A 57 -10.14 19.26 -15.50
N VAL A 58 -9.42 20.12 -14.81
CA VAL A 58 -8.39 19.71 -13.85
C VAL A 58 -9.09 19.47 -12.51
N ALA A 59 -9.32 18.20 -12.17
CA ALA A 59 -9.66 17.83 -10.80
C ALA A 59 -8.48 18.24 -9.89
N SER A 60 -8.78 18.82 -8.73
CA SER A 60 -7.77 19.28 -7.77
C SER A 60 -6.71 18.21 -7.51
N SER A 61 -5.44 18.62 -7.34
CA SER A 61 -4.43 17.73 -6.78
C SER A 61 -4.84 17.39 -5.35
N VAL A 62 -5.06 16.11 -5.05
CA VAL A 62 -5.14 15.62 -3.67
C VAL A 62 -3.76 15.85 -3.08
N PRO A 63 -3.60 16.65 -2.01
CA PRO A 63 -2.32 16.74 -1.31
C PRO A 63 -1.94 15.30 -0.95
N TYR A 64 -0.72 14.86 -1.18
CA TYR A 64 -0.29 13.52 -0.78
C TYR A 64 1.04 13.70 -0.07
N ASP A 65 1.06 13.37 1.21
CA ASP A 65 2.26 13.53 2.01
C ASP A 65 3.12 12.29 1.89
N GLY A 66 2.55 11.09 1.98
CA GLY A 66 3.30 9.87 1.67
C GLY A 66 2.58 8.54 1.88
N MET A 67 3.30 7.46 1.61
CA MET A 67 2.84 6.09 1.81
C MET A 67 3.41 5.57 3.13
N LEU A 68 2.58 4.85 3.87
CA LEU A 68 2.97 4.13 5.06
C LEU A 68 2.96 2.62 4.77
N ILE A 69 3.99 1.93 5.27
CA ILE A 69 3.99 0.48 5.45
C ILE A 69 4.00 0.23 6.95
N ASN A 70 2.96 -0.44 7.46
CA ASN A 70 2.77 -0.71 8.88
C ASN A 70 2.84 0.57 9.76
N GLY A 71 2.36 1.69 9.24
CA GLY A 71 2.32 2.99 9.92
C GLY A 71 3.61 3.80 9.86
N LEU A 72 4.65 3.30 9.17
CA LEU A 72 5.93 3.99 8.98
C LEU A 72 6.08 4.45 7.53
N GLY A 73 6.49 5.70 7.34
CA GLY A 73 6.78 6.28 6.04
C GLY A 73 7.60 7.56 6.18
N TRP A 74 8.15 8.02 5.07
CA TRP A 74 9.03 9.19 5.04
C TRP A 74 8.72 10.09 3.85
N ASN A 75 8.43 11.36 4.16
CA ASN A 75 7.95 12.35 3.21
C ASN A 75 9.03 13.38 2.87
N GLY A 76 10.30 12.99 3.00
CA GLY A 76 11.44 13.89 2.81
C GLY A 76 11.72 14.80 4.01
N PRO A 77 12.77 15.64 3.92
CA PRO A 77 13.03 16.69 4.91
C PRO A 77 12.02 17.84 4.81
N PRO A 78 11.80 18.62 5.89
CA PRO A 78 10.88 19.76 5.88
C PRO A 78 11.20 20.76 4.77
N GLY A 79 10.18 21.19 4.01
CA GLY A 79 10.33 22.15 2.92
C GLY A 79 10.74 21.55 1.56
N HIS A 80 10.88 20.22 1.45
CA HIS A 80 10.94 19.54 0.16
C HIS A 80 9.52 19.25 -0.35
N THR A 81 8.97 20.15 -1.18
CA THR A 81 7.94 19.76 -2.13
C THR A 81 8.64 19.04 -3.27
N VAL A 82 8.56 17.71 -3.29
CA VAL A 82 9.11 16.94 -4.41
C VAL A 82 8.17 17.17 -5.60
N PRO A 83 8.61 17.78 -6.71
CA PRO A 83 7.80 17.79 -7.91
C PRO A 83 7.56 16.35 -8.33
N TYR A 84 6.31 16.00 -8.65
CA TYR A 84 5.92 14.69 -9.14
C TYR A 84 6.93 14.18 -10.20
N GLY A 85 7.58 13.04 -9.93
CA GLY A 85 8.52 12.41 -10.86
C GLY A 85 10.02 12.62 -10.60
N LYS A 86 10.45 13.23 -9.48
CA LYS A 86 11.87 13.22 -9.07
C LYS A 86 12.12 12.23 -7.93
N PHE A 87 12.80 11.13 -8.26
CA PHE A 87 13.17 10.06 -7.33
C PHE A 87 14.58 10.22 -6.73
N ASP A 88 15.20 11.40 -6.87
CA ASP A 88 16.57 11.69 -6.36
C ASP A 88 16.63 11.88 -4.83
N ASN A 89 15.57 11.48 -4.10
CA ASN A 89 15.60 11.53 -2.64
C ASN A 89 16.53 10.43 -2.11
N PRO A 90 17.42 10.74 -1.14
CA PRO A 90 18.16 9.69 -0.44
C PRO A 90 17.16 8.70 0.17
N PRO A 91 17.51 7.41 0.31
CA PRO A 91 16.58 6.44 0.88
C PRO A 91 16.11 6.90 2.27
N PRO A 92 14.85 6.63 2.64
CA PRO A 92 14.33 6.97 3.95
C PRO A 92 15.26 6.47 5.07
N PRO A 93 15.55 7.30 6.09
CA PRO A 93 16.24 6.82 7.29
C PRO A 93 15.54 5.59 7.86
N LEU A 94 16.30 4.60 8.36
CA LEU A 94 15.76 3.32 8.84
C LEU A 94 14.63 3.48 9.88
N ARG A 95 14.69 4.51 10.74
CA ARG A 95 13.64 4.80 11.74
C ARG A 95 12.25 5.08 11.14
N PHE A 96 12.17 5.33 9.85
CA PHE A 96 10.93 5.58 9.10
C PHE A 96 10.59 4.44 8.13
N ARG A 97 11.26 3.30 8.26
CA ARG A 97 11.02 2.10 7.47
C ARG A 97 10.61 0.99 8.41
N ASP A 98 9.60 0.24 8.01
CA ASP A 98 9.38 -1.07 8.61
C ASP A 98 10.46 -2.03 8.09
N VAL A 99 11.27 -2.56 9.00
CA VAL A 99 12.36 -3.49 8.67
C VAL A 99 11.91 -4.88 9.04
N ILE A 100 11.90 -5.77 8.06
CA ILE A 100 11.39 -7.13 8.22
C ILE A 100 12.56 -8.09 8.10
N ASP A 101 12.93 -8.67 9.24
CA ASP A 101 13.97 -9.69 9.30
C ASP A 101 13.43 -11.02 8.75
N VAL A 102 14.23 -11.63 7.87
CA VAL A 102 13.92 -12.90 7.23
C VAL A 102 15.05 -13.90 7.42
N THR A 103 14.71 -15.18 7.45
CA THR A 103 15.66 -16.29 7.52
C THR A 103 15.84 -16.88 6.12
N PRO A 104 17.08 -17.07 5.63
CA PRO A 104 17.32 -17.71 4.34
C PRO A 104 16.69 -19.11 4.26
N GLY A 105 16.01 -19.39 3.15
CA GLY A 105 15.34 -20.68 2.91
C GLY A 105 13.95 -20.82 3.52
N THR A 106 13.48 -19.81 4.26
CA THR A 106 12.12 -19.77 4.84
C THR A 106 11.12 -19.19 3.84
N ARG A 107 9.95 -19.83 3.72
CA ARG A 107 8.83 -19.33 2.91
C ARG A 107 7.89 -18.51 3.78
N TYR A 108 7.62 -17.28 3.36
CA TYR A 108 6.78 -16.34 4.08
C TYR A 108 5.46 -16.10 3.35
N ARG A 109 4.34 -16.21 4.06
CA ARG A 109 3.06 -15.65 3.59
C ARG A 109 2.97 -14.19 3.99
N LEU A 110 2.86 -13.32 3.00
CA LEU A 110 2.63 -11.89 3.20
C LEU A 110 1.14 -11.65 3.04
N ARG A 111 0.50 -11.08 4.06
CA ARG A 111 -0.90 -10.66 4.03
C ARG A 111 -0.93 -9.17 3.76
N LEU A 112 -1.15 -8.82 2.50
CA LEU A 112 -1.14 -7.44 2.04
C LEU A 112 -2.54 -6.85 2.21
N ILE A 113 -2.63 -5.68 2.83
CA ILE A 113 -3.90 -4.99 3.06
C ILE A 113 -3.69 -3.54 2.65
N ASN A 114 -4.41 -3.07 1.63
CA ASN A 114 -4.48 -1.65 1.36
C ASN A 114 -5.57 -1.02 2.23
N ALA A 115 -5.15 -0.42 3.33
CA ALA A 115 -5.99 0.33 4.26
C ALA A 115 -6.02 1.83 3.92
N GLY A 116 -5.45 2.24 2.79
CA GLY A 116 -5.50 3.60 2.28
C GLY A 116 -6.89 4.00 1.81
N SER A 117 -7.05 5.30 1.58
CA SER A 117 -8.32 5.92 1.21
C SER A 117 -8.50 6.08 -0.30
N SER A 118 -7.42 6.30 -1.04
CA SER A 118 -7.50 6.92 -2.37
C SER A 118 -6.63 6.24 -3.41
N PHE A 119 -5.46 5.72 -3.02
CA PHE A 119 -4.49 5.23 -3.99
C PHE A 119 -4.36 3.71 -4.00
N SER A 120 -4.31 3.15 -5.20
CA SER A 120 -3.81 1.79 -5.42
C SER A 120 -2.30 1.75 -5.22
N VAL A 121 -1.81 0.66 -4.63
CA VAL A 121 -0.38 0.43 -4.39
C VAL A 121 0.14 -0.64 -5.33
N HIS A 122 1.29 -0.39 -5.95
CA HIS A 122 2.06 -1.39 -6.69
C HIS A 122 3.14 -1.96 -5.76
N PHE A 123 2.90 -3.15 -5.21
CA PHE A 123 3.78 -3.80 -4.24
C PHE A 123 4.72 -4.78 -4.94
N CYS A 124 6.04 -4.60 -4.74
CA CYS A 124 7.09 -5.46 -5.26
C CYS A 124 8.12 -5.74 -4.15
N ILE A 125 8.87 -6.85 -4.29
CA ILE A 125 10.08 -7.10 -3.51
C ILE A 125 11.22 -7.29 -4.49
N ASP A 126 12.23 -6.42 -4.42
CA ASP A 126 13.37 -6.47 -5.34
C ASP A 126 14.02 -7.85 -5.33
N ASP A 127 14.33 -8.36 -6.53
CA ASP A 127 14.90 -9.69 -6.78
C ASP A 127 14.08 -10.89 -6.26
N HIS A 128 12.77 -10.71 -6.00
CA HIS A 128 11.87 -11.78 -5.57
C HIS A 128 10.58 -11.81 -6.39
N ARG A 129 10.11 -13.01 -6.74
CA ARG A 129 8.77 -13.23 -7.28
C ARG A 129 7.80 -13.56 -6.15
N LEU A 130 6.53 -13.23 -6.36
CA LEU A 130 5.44 -13.42 -5.41
C LEU A 130 4.47 -14.45 -5.97
N SER A 131 4.05 -15.40 -5.12
CA SER A 131 2.97 -16.34 -5.43
C SER A 131 1.67 -15.80 -4.85
N VAL A 132 0.70 -15.47 -5.72
CA VAL A 132 -0.63 -15.04 -5.29
C VAL A 132 -1.49 -16.27 -5.04
N ILE A 133 -1.87 -16.46 -3.78
CA ILE A 133 -2.64 -17.63 -3.32
C ILE A 133 -4.05 -17.28 -2.85
N ALA A 134 -4.33 -16.01 -2.58
CA ALA A 134 -5.65 -15.53 -2.19
C ALA A 134 -5.88 -14.10 -2.64
N SER A 135 -7.16 -13.73 -2.76
CA SER A 135 -7.64 -12.37 -3.01
C SER A 135 -8.92 -12.15 -2.21
N ASP A 136 -8.99 -11.06 -1.45
CA ASP A 136 -10.15 -10.65 -0.66
C ASP A 136 -10.76 -11.71 0.27
N GLY A 137 -9.94 -12.65 0.72
CA GLY A 137 -10.33 -13.73 1.63
C GLY A 137 -10.88 -14.98 0.93
N ALA A 138 -10.84 -15.02 -0.40
CA ALA A 138 -11.05 -16.22 -1.19
C ALA A 138 -9.72 -16.71 -1.79
N ASP A 139 -9.52 -18.02 -1.81
CA ASP A 139 -8.31 -18.60 -2.41
C ASP A 139 -8.35 -18.49 -3.94
N THR A 140 -7.17 -18.36 -4.53
CA THR A 140 -6.97 -18.39 -5.98
C THR A 140 -6.27 -19.67 -6.39
N GLU A 141 -6.33 -20.03 -7.67
CA GLU A 141 -5.32 -20.94 -8.21
C GLU A 141 -3.96 -20.22 -8.15
N PRO A 142 -2.90 -20.79 -7.54
CA PRO A 142 -1.64 -20.07 -7.36
C PRO A 142 -1.01 -19.63 -8.68
N PHE A 143 -0.57 -18.37 -8.74
CA PHE A 143 0.17 -17.84 -9.89
C PHE A 143 1.27 -16.87 -9.47
N GLU A 144 2.34 -16.83 -10.25
CA GLU A 144 3.53 -16.05 -9.96
C GLU A 144 3.51 -14.67 -10.64
N VAL A 145 3.79 -13.63 -9.87
CA VAL A 145 3.92 -12.24 -10.33
C VAL A 145 5.20 -11.62 -9.79
N ASP A 146 5.69 -10.57 -10.45
CA ASP A 146 6.82 -9.79 -9.92
C ASP A 146 6.32 -8.74 -8.91
N CYS A 147 5.10 -8.24 -9.13
CA CYS A 147 4.46 -7.23 -8.30
C CYS A 147 2.94 -7.44 -8.26
N VAL A 148 2.29 -6.97 -7.19
CA VAL A 148 0.83 -6.99 -7.01
C VAL A 148 0.29 -5.56 -7.02
N ASN A 149 -0.76 -5.31 -7.79
CA ASN A 149 -1.55 -4.07 -7.71
C ASN A 149 -2.68 -4.27 -6.70
N ILE A 150 -2.78 -3.38 -5.72
CA ILE A 150 -3.74 -3.52 -4.62
C ILE A 150 -4.52 -2.22 -4.49
N ALA A 151 -5.80 -2.23 -4.85
CA ALA A 151 -6.69 -1.09 -4.69
C ALA A 151 -7.11 -0.90 -3.21
N PRO A 152 -7.59 0.29 -2.83
CA PRO A 152 -8.12 0.50 -1.49
C PRO A 152 -9.12 -0.58 -1.07
N ALA A 153 -8.99 -1.06 0.17
CA ALA A 153 -9.75 -2.16 0.77
C ALA A 153 -9.48 -3.57 0.22
N GLU A 154 -8.68 -3.74 -0.83
CA GLU A 154 -8.28 -5.08 -1.30
C GLU A 154 -7.26 -5.73 -0.36
N ARG A 155 -7.30 -7.07 -0.34
CA ARG A 155 -6.32 -7.91 0.36
C ARG A 155 -5.83 -9.02 -0.55
N TYR A 156 -4.55 -9.35 -0.44
CA TYR A 156 -3.92 -10.50 -1.08
C TYR A 156 -3.16 -11.31 -0.03
#